data_AF-A0A948UGV9-F1
#
_entry.id   AF-A0A948UGV9-F1
#
_cell.length_a   1.000
_cell.length_b   1.000
_cell.length_c   1.000
_cell.angle_alpha   90.00
_cell.angle_beta   90.00
_cell.angle_gamma   90.00
#
_symmetry.space_group_name_H-M   'P 1'
#
loop_
_entity.id
_entity.type
_entity.pdbx_description
1 polymer ?
#
loop_
_entity_poly.entity_id
_entity_poly.type
_entity_poly.pdbx_seq_one_letter_code
_entity_poly.pdbx_strand_id
1 'polypeptide(L)'
;MIDFEKFFKSFHHAGRGLFYALKNEQNFRLEVFGVIAILILMFYYNVSWIKIILVSFLLLLALVLEIINTIFEEMTDFLSKNHRLGDYSDLISVSAIKDNKIKNVKDLAAAAVFLAGIFSLFIAIVIFLKI
;
A
#
# COMPACT_ATOMS: atom_id res chain seq x y z
N MET A 1 8.11 -15.13 21.69
CA MET A 1 9.41 -15.18 20.99
C MET A 1 9.19 -14.61 19.60
N ILE A 2 10.04 -13.71 19.13
CA ILE A 2 9.90 -13.15 17.77
C ILE A 2 10.22 -14.28 16.78
N ASP A 3 9.26 -14.61 15.92
CA ASP A 3 9.41 -15.60 14.87
C ASP A 3 9.94 -14.90 13.61
N PHE A 4 11.25 -14.99 13.40
CA PHE A 4 11.94 -14.33 12.29
C PHE A 4 11.45 -14.83 10.93
N GLU A 5 11.00 -16.07 10.81
CA GLU A 5 10.51 -16.61 9.54
C GLU A 5 9.19 -15.94 9.14
N LYS A 6 8.26 -15.80 10.10
CA LYS A 6 7.02 -15.04 9.89
C LYS A 6 7.27 -13.55 9.66
N PHE A 7 8.28 -12.98 10.32
CA PHE A 7 8.69 -11.60 10.10
C PHE A 7 9.15 -11.39 8.65
N PHE A 8 10.10 -12.15 8.12
CA PHE A 8 10.52 -11.99 6.73
C PHE A 8 9.39 -12.27 5.72
N LYS A 9 8.50 -13.20 6.03
CA LYS A 9 7.29 -13.44 5.22
C LYS A 9 6.39 -12.20 5.16
N SER A 10 6.17 -11.48 6.27
CA SER A 10 5.31 -10.29 6.26
C SER A 10 5.87 -9.17 5.37
N PHE A 11 7.20 -9.00 5.34
CA PHE A 11 7.86 -8.06 4.41
C PHE A 11 7.66 -8.48 2.96
N HIS A 12 7.78 -9.78 2.68
CA HIS A 12 7.52 -10.31 1.34
C HIS A 12 6.07 -10.07 0.90
N HIS A 13 5.10 -10.29 1.79
CA HIS A 13 3.69 -10.00 1.54
C HIS A 13 3.44 -8.51 1.29
N ALA A 14 4.01 -7.63 2.11
CA ALA A 14 3.93 -6.18 1.93
C ALA A 14 4.55 -5.72 0.60
N GLY A 15 5.72 -6.26 0.23
CA GLY A 15 6.37 -5.96 -1.04
C GLY A 15 5.53 -6.39 -2.25
N ARG A 16 4.90 -7.57 -2.17
CA ARG A 16 3.94 -8.01 -3.19
C ARG A 16 2.73 -7.08 -3.29
N GLY A 17 2.19 -6.63 -2.16
CA GLY A 17 1.07 -5.68 -2.12
C GLY A 17 1.41 -4.32 -2.74
N LEU A 18 2.58 -3.78 -2.43
CA LEU A 18 3.06 -2.54 -3.05
C LEU A 18 3.26 -2.68 -4.55
N PHE A 19 3.85 -3.79 -4.99
CA PHE A 19 4.01 -4.06 -6.42
C PHE A 19 2.66 -4.23 -7.12
N TYR A 20 1.69 -4.86 -6.45
CA TYR A 20 0.33 -4.96 -6.94
C TYR A 20 -0.31 -3.58 -7.13
N ALA A 21 -0.27 -2.71 -6.12
CA ALA A 21 -0.81 -1.35 -6.20
C ALA A 21 -0.11 -0.55 -7.31
N LEU A 22 1.22 -0.56 -7.38
CA LEU A 22 1.98 0.10 -8.43
C LEU A 22 1.62 -0.40 -9.84
N LYS A 23 1.44 -1.71 -10.01
CA LYS A 23 1.19 -2.28 -11.32
C LYS A 23 -0.25 -2.06 -11.79
N ASN A 24 -1.22 -2.22 -10.92
CA ASN A 24 -2.63 -2.21 -11.31
C ASN A 24 -3.25 -0.82 -11.21
N GLU A 25 -2.85 -0.02 -10.22
CA GLU A 25 -3.49 1.28 -9.97
C GLU A 25 -2.75 2.44 -10.61
N GLN A 26 -3.41 3.10 -11.57
CA GLN A 26 -2.85 4.29 -12.22
C GLN A 26 -2.70 5.46 -11.24
N ASN A 27 -3.70 5.67 -10.39
CA ASN A 27 -3.69 6.73 -9.39
C ASN A 27 -2.54 6.53 -8.42
N PHE A 28 -2.36 5.32 -7.87
CA PHE A 28 -1.22 5.01 -6.99
C PHE A 28 0.14 5.30 -7.65
N ARG A 29 0.31 4.98 -8.94
CA ARG A 29 1.55 5.36 -9.67
C ARG A 29 1.74 6.88 -9.72
N LEU A 30 0.71 7.61 -10.12
CA LEU A 30 0.76 9.08 -10.23
C LEU A 30 1.04 9.72 -8.86
N GLU A 31 0.43 9.22 -7.80
CA GLU A 31 0.69 9.66 -6.43
C GLU A 31 2.14 9.40 -6.03
N VAL A 32 2.69 8.21 -6.29
CA VAL A 32 4.11 7.92 -5.99
C VAL A 32 5.05 8.87 -6.75
N PHE A 33 4.78 9.15 -8.03
CA PHE A 33 5.55 10.15 -8.78
C PHE A 33 5.43 11.54 -8.16
N GLY A 34 4.23 11.95 -7.77
CA GLY A 34 3.97 13.22 -7.09
C GLY A 34 4.70 13.32 -5.74
N VAL A 35 4.68 12.26 -4.94
CA VAL A 35 5.39 12.17 -3.66
C VAL A 35 6.89 12.39 -3.87
N ILE A 36 7.50 11.68 -4.82
CA ILE A 36 8.93 11.82 -5.13
C ILE A 36 9.25 13.26 -5.57
N ALA A 37 8.44 13.83 -6.46
CA ALA A 37 8.63 15.21 -6.92
C ALA A 37 8.52 16.22 -5.78
N ILE A 38 7.52 16.11 -4.91
CA ILE A 38 7.33 17.01 -3.76
C ILE A 38 8.48 16.86 -2.76
N LEU A 39 8.95 15.64 -2.47
CA LEU A 39 10.11 15.43 -1.60
C LEU A 39 11.34 16.15 -2.15
N ILE A 40 11.63 16.02 -3.44
CA ILE A 40 12.77 16.71 -4.11
C ILE A 40 12.61 18.24 -4.01
N LEU A 41 11.41 18.76 -4.28
CA LEU A 41 11.14 20.20 -4.20
C LEU A 41 11.30 20.72 -2.77
N MET A 42 10.88 19.96 -1.75
CA MET A 42 11.05 20.37 -0.35
C MET A 42 12.52 20.51 0.03
N PHE A 43 13.38 19.60 -0.43
CA PHE A 43 14.83 19.72 -0.23
C PHE A 43 15.42 20.90 -1.02
N TYR A 44 14.99 21.10 -2.26
CA TYR A 44 15.47 22.21 -3.09
C TYR A 44 15.13 23.59 -2.51
N TYR A 45 13.91 23.77 -1.99
CA TYR A 45 13.46 25.04 -1.40
C TYR A 45 13.83 25.22 0.08
N ASN A 46 14.64 24.33 0.67
CA ASN A 46 15.03 24.36 2.08
C ASN A 46 13.83 24.58 3.02
N VAL A 47 12.76 23.81 2.78
CA VAL A 47 11.52 23.89 3.56
C VAL A 47 11.79 23.54 5.02
N SER A 48 11.16 24.26 5.95
CA SER A 48 11.37 24.01 7.39
C SER A 48 10.91 22.61 7.80
N TRP A 49 11.56 22.04 8.81
CA TRP A 49 11.35 20.64 9.24
C TRP A 49 9.92 20.31 9.65
N ILE A 50 9.26 21.25 10.32
CA ILE A 50 7.83 21.11 10.67
C ILE A 50 6.98 20.95 9.41
N LYS A 51 7.27 21.72 8.36
CA LYS A 51 6.56 21.61 7.08
C LYS A 51 6.93 20.31 6.36
N ILE A 52 8.19 19.88 6.40
CA ILE A 52 8.61 18.58 5.83
C ILE A 52 7.87 17.43 6.50
N ILE A 53 7.79 17.40 7.83
CA ILE A 53 7.06 16.37 8.59
C ILE A 53 5.58 16.37 8.21
N LEU A 54 4.95 17.55 8.21
CA LEU A 54 3.52 17.67 7.92
C LEU A 54 3.19 17.24 6.48
N VAL A 55 3.96 17.72 5.49
CA VAL A 55 3.74 17.37 4.08
C VAL A 55 4.03 15.89 3.86
N SER A 56 5.12 15.36 4.42
CA SER A 56 5.44 13.92 4.32
C SER A 56 4.34 13.05 4.93
N PHE A 57 3.75 13.47 6.05
CA PHE A 57 2.62 12.79 6.66
C PHE A 57 1.37 12.81 5.77
N LEU A 58 1.04 13.95 5.16
CA LEU A 58 -0.09 14.06 4.24
C LEU A 58 0.10 13.19 2.98
N LEU A 59 1.32 13.16 2.44
CA LEU A 59 1.68 12.31 1.30
C LEU A 59 1.57 10.82 1.64
N LEU A 60 2.05 10.41 2.82
CA LEU A 60 1.87 9.06 3.34
C LEU A 60 0.38 8.70 3.46
N LEU A 61 -0.41 9.61 4.05
CA LEU A 61 -1.84 9.37 4.27
C LEU A 61 -2.56 9.16 2.94
N ALA A 62 -2.25 9.95 1.92
CA ALA A 62 -2.79 9.78 0.57
C ALA A 62 -2.48 8.39 0.01
N LEU A 63 -1.20 7.97 0.02
CA LEU A 63 -0.79 6.64 -0.46
C LEU A 63 -1.48 5.50 0.29
N VAL A 64 -1.64 5.62 1.61
CA VAL A 64 -2.34 4.61 2.43
C VAL A 64 -3.83 4.57 2.08
N LEU A 65 -4.46 5.72 1.91
CA LEU A 65 -5.86 5.81 1.52
C LEU A 65 -6.10 5.22 0.13
N GLU A 66 -5.18 5.43 -0.80
CA GLU A 66 -5.27 4.85 -2.14
C GLU A 66 -5.16 3.32 -2.08
N ILE A 67 -4.23 2.76 -1.29
CA ILE A 67 -4.15 1.30 -1.05
C ILE A 67 -5.45 0.78 -0.41
N ILE A 68 -6.03 1.51 0.53
CA ILE A 68 -7.31 1.15 1.15
C ILE A 68 -8.43 1.15 0.11
N ASN A 69 -8.45 2.14 -0.79
CA ASN A 69 -9.41 2.17 -1.89
C ASN A 69 -9.26 0.93 -2.78
N THR A 70 -8.04 0.57 -3.18
CA THR A 70 -7.78 -0.67 -3.94
C THR A 70 -8.25 -1.93 -3.20
N ILE A 71 -8.07 -1.99 -1.87
CA ILE A 71 -8.58 -3.11 -1.06
C ILE A 71 -10.10 -3.20 -1.17
N PHE A 72 -10.82 -2.08 -1.05
CA PHE A 72 -12.28 -2.07 -1.18
C PHE A 72 -12.75 -2.44 -2.58
N GLU A 73 -12.06 -1.98 -3.62
CA GLU A 73 -12.34 -2.38 -5.01
C GLU A 73 -12.15 -3.89 -5.19
N GLU A 74 -11.04 -4.44 -4.72
CA GLU A 74 -10.76 -5.88 -4.78
C GLU A 74 -11.81 -6.72 -4.02
N MET A 75 -12.24 -6.24 -2.84
CA MET A 75 -13.29 -6.89 -2.05
C MET A 75 -14.66 -6.81 -2.73
N THR A 76 -15.01 -5.66 -3.30
CA THR A 76 -16.31 -5.45 -3.95
C THR A 76 -16.40 -6.24 -5.25
N ASP A 77 -15.33 -6.27 -6.03
CA ASP A 77 -15.19 -7.12 -7.21
C ASP A 77 -15.40 -8.61 -6.88
N PHE A 78 -14.82 -9.04 -5.75
CA PHE A 78 -14.96 -10.40 -5.27
C PHE A 78 -16.42 -10.73 -4.93
N LEU A 79 -17.12 -9.84 -4.24
CA LEU A 79 -18.54 -10.03 -3.89
C LEU A 79 -19.44 -10.00 -5.13
N SER A 80 -19.22 -9.04 -6.05
CA SER A 80 -20.03 -8.87 -7.26
C SER A 80 -19.93 -10.06 -8.21
N LYS A 81 -18.72 -10.62 -8.41
CA LYS A 81 -18.55 -11.81 -9.25
C LYS A 81 -19.23 -13.06 -8.67
N ASN A 82 -19.24 -13.22 -7.33
CA ASN A 82 -19.95 -14.33 -6.69
C ASN A 82 -21.47 -14.29 -6.92
N HIS A 83 -22.07 -13.12 -7.11
CA HIS A 83 -23.51 -12.99 -7.41
C HIS A 83 -23.86 -13.27 -8.88
N ARG A 84 -22.94 -13.08 -9.83
CA ARG A 84 -23.17 -13.31 -11.27
C ARG A 84 -22.87 -14.76 -11.71
N LEU A 85 -22.20 -15.54 -10.87
CA LEU A 85 -21.83 -16.94 -11.10
C LEU A 85 -22.95 -17.92 -10.67
N GLY A 86 -24.21 -17.58 -10.95
CA GLY A 86 -25.32 -18.53 -10.92
C GLY A 86 -25.28 -19.54 -12.08
N ASP A 87 -24.38 -19.35 -13.04
CA ASP A 87 -24.23 -20.21 -14.22
C ASP A 87 -22.86 -20.89 -14.18
N TYR A 88 -22.88 -22.14 -13.75
CA TYR A 88 -21.72 -23.02 -13.59
C TYR A 88 -21.13 -23.38 -14.95
N SER A 89 -19.87 -23.01 -15.19
CA SER A 89 -19.08 -23.65 -16.25
C SER A 89 -17.65 -24.02 -15.90
N ASP A 90 -17.08 -23.58 -14.77
CA ASP A 90 -15.81 -24.16 -14.25
C ASP A 90 -15.60 -23.88 -12.75
N LEU A 91 -15.96 -24.84 -11.89
CA LEU A 91 -15.76 -24.74 -10.44
C LEU A 91 -14.30 -24.53 -10.01
N ILE A 92 -13.35 -25.14 -10.73
CA ILE A 92 -11.93 -25.13 -10.39
C ILE A 92 -11.32 -23.74 -10.65
N SER A 93 -11.70 -23.12 -11.78
CA SER A 93 -11.29 -21.76 -12.18
C SER A 93 -11.79 -20.71 -11.19
N VAL A 94 -13.03 -20.87 -10.71
CA VAL A 94 -13.64 -19.94 -9.74
C VAL A 94 -12.94 -19.96 -8.39
N SER A 95 -12.52 -21.14 -7.89
CA SER A 95 -11.76 -21.24 -6.63
C SER A 95 -10.40 -20.55 -6.72
N ALA A 96 -9.65 -20.77 -7.81
CA ALA A 96 -8.34 -20.17 -8.00
C ALA A 96 -8.39 -18.63 -8.11
N ILE A 97 -9.42 -18.08 -8.78
CA ILE A 97 -9.63 -16.63 -8.88
C ILE A 97 -9.95 -16.03 -7.50
N LYS A 98 -10.79 -16.73 -6.71
CA LYS A 98 -11.14 -16.34 -5.34
C LYS A 98 -9.90 -16.30 -4.43
N ASP A 99 -9.06 -17.33 -4.49
CA ASP A 99 -7.84 -17.40 -3.67
C ASP A 99 -6.86 -16.26 -4.01
N ASN A 100 -6.77 -15.88 -5.28
CA ASN A 100 -5.89 -14.80 -5.72
C ASN A 100 -6.37 -13.41 -5.24
N LYS A 101 -7.68 -13.11 -5.35
CA LYS A 101 -8.27 -11.85 -4.84
C LYS A 101 -8.07 -11.72 -3.32
N ILE A 102 -8.35 -12.78 -2.55
CA ILE A 102 -8.15 -12.75 -1.09
C ILE A 102 -6.67 -12.55 -0.72
N LYS A 103 -5.77 -13.21 -1.46
CA LYS A 103 -4.33 -13.03 -1.28
C LYS A 103 -3.91 -11.58 -1.56
N ASN A 104 -4.38 -10.97 -2.64
CA ASN A 104 -4.08 -9.59 -2.98
C ASN A 104 -4.53 -8.63 -1.88
N VAL A 105 -5.75 -8.81 -1.35
CA VAL A 105 -6.26 -7.98 -0.23
C VAL A 105 -5.35 -8.08 1.01
N LYS A 106 -4.91 -9.29 1.37
CA LYS A 106 -4.00 -9.49 2.51
C LYS A 106 -2.62 -8.87 2.26
N ASP A 107 -2.07 -9.05 1.06
CA ASP A 107 -0.77 -8.48 0.67
C ASP A 107 -0.86 -6.93 0.64
N LEU A 108 -1.95 -6.34 0.14
CA LEU A 108 -2.22 -4.89 0.14
C LEU A 108 -2.37 -4.33 1.56
N ALA A 109 -3.08 -5.03 2.45
CA ALA A 109 -3.20 -4.61 3.84
C ALA A 109 -1.82 -4.61 4.54
N ALA A 110 -0.99 -5.64 4.29
CA ALA A 110 0.39 -5.68 4.77
C ALA A 110 1.23 -4.52 4.20
N ALA A 111 1.04 -4.18 2.91
CA ALA A 111 1.70 -3.06 2.26
C ALA A 111 1.38 -1.71 2.91
N ALA A 112 0.11 -1.43 3.21
CA ALA A 112 -0.31 -0.20 3.87
C ALA A 112 0.36 -0.02 5.24
N VAL A 113 0.36 -1.07 6.07
CA VAL A 113 0.99 -1.06 7.40
C VAL A 113 2.51 -0.90 7.28
N PHE A 114 3.12 -1.59 6.32
CA PHE A 114 4.56 -1.48 6.07
C PHE A 114 4.97 -0.06 5.65
N LEU A 115 4.20 0.58 4.76
CA LEU A 115 4.44 1.94 4.33
C LEU A 115 4.38 2.93 5.51
N ALA A 116 3.35 2.78 6.35
CA ALA A 116 3.20 3.58 7.57
C ALA A 116 4.36 3.37 8.55
N GLY A 117 4.84 2.13 8.70
CA GLY A 117 6.00 1.81 9.53
C GLY A 117 7.30 2.49 9.06
N ILE A 118 7.60 2.40 7.76
CA ILE A 118 8.78 3.07 7.17
C ILE A 118 8.69 4.58 7.36
N PHE A 119 7.54 5.18 7.09
CA PHE A 119 7.39 6.63 7.23
C PHE A 119 7.45 7.09 8.68
N SER A 120 6.88 6.33 9.61
CA SER A 120 6.99 6.61 11.04
C SER A 120 8.46 6.62 11.48
N LEU A 121 9.26 5.65 11.04
CA LEU A 121 10.69 5.61 11.29
C LEU A 121 11.41 6.82 10.66
N PHE A 122 11.07 7.17 9.41
CA PHE A 122 11.62 8.35 8.73
C PHE A 122 11.33 9.65 9.49
N ILE A 123 10.07 9.89 9.88
CA ILE A 123 9.66 11.08 10.65
C ILE A 123 10.38 11.10 12.01
N ALA A 124 10.47 9.95 12.69
CA ALA A 124 11.18 9.85 13.95
C ALA A 124 12.66 10.24 13.81
N ILE A 125 13.34 9.76 12.75
CA ILE A 125 14.73 10.13 12.45
C ILE A 125 14.86 11.64 12.24
N VAL A 126 13.98 12.24 11.44
CA VAL A 126 13.98 13.70 11.20
C VAL A 126 13.82 14.47 12.51
N ILE A 127 12.89 14.06 13.38
CA ILE A 127 12.66 14.70 14.68
C ILE A 127 13.88 14.56 15.62
N PHE A 128 14.41 13.34 15.78
CA PHE A 128 15.48 13.07 16.74
C PHE A 128 16.82 13.67 16.36
N LEU A 129 17.12 13.76 15.06
CA LEU A 129 18.37 14.36 14.61
C LEU A 129 18.39 15.88 14.80
N LYS A 130 17.28 16.50 15.28
CA LYS A 130 17.11 17.97 15.32
C LYS A 130 17.58 18.63 14.02
N ILE A 131 17.44 17.89 12.93
CA ILE A 131 17.73 18.39 11.61
C ILE A 131 16.72 19.50 11.40
#